data_AF-A0A1C5VQU8-F1
#
_entry.id   AF-A0A1C5VQU8-F1
#
_cell.length_a   1.000
_cell.length_b   1.000
_cell.length_c   1.000
_cell.angle_alpha   90.00
_cell.angle_beta   90.00
_cell.angle_gamma   90.00
#
_symmetry.space_group_name_H-M   'P 1'
#
loop_
_entity.id
_entity.type
_entity.pdbx_description
1 polymer ?
#
loop_
_entity_poly.entity_id
_entity_poly.type
_entity_poly.pdbx_seq_one_letter_code
_entity_poly.pdbx_strand_id
1 'polypeptide(L)'
;MFNPGLKIGQIIKNADIVEIFKCGNMGGMRRSRTTNTLVIVSDYTKGLYHDKWIGGVLHYTGMGKSGDQDIHWAQNATLAESDYNGVDVHLFEVIDAGEYIYCGRIELVSKPYTDVQPGEDGNNRKVWMFPIRPVPDNDVKKPQMFVFKDMDDYENRGKNVDAEYTKMMAVAKKKGTKKPVFVAPIVPKPEPKPQIEIPADIVGRQVKHKAFGLGKITAIEGTTIVVQFDKVGLKKMGYEFCMEKKLLEFI
;
A
#
# COMPACT_ATOMS: atom_id res chain seq x y z
N MET A 1 5.95 21.19 -2.07
CA MET A 1 5.69 19.80 -1.69
C MET A 1 6.77 19.37 -0.71
N PHE A 2 6.39 18.89 0.47
CA PHE A 2 7.27 18.41 1.52
C PHE A 2 7.97 17.10 1.08
N ASN A 3 9.26 16.98 1.38
CA ASN A 3 10.04 15.77 1.12
C ASN A 3 10.49 15.16 2.45
N PRO A 4 9.95 13.99 2.86
CA PRO A 4 10.31 13.36 4.13
C PRO A 4 11.67 12.64 4.09
N GLY A 5 12.32 12.51 2.94
CA GLY A 5 13.55 11.72 2.79
C GLY A 5 13.33 10.20 2.91
N LEU A 6 12.08 9.74 2.90
CA LEU A 6 11.69 8.33 3.01
C LEU A 6 11.49 7.69 1.64
N LYS A 7 11.88 6.42 1.52
CA LYS A 7 11.59 5.59 0.33
C LYS A 7 10.25 4.87 0.51
N ILE A 8 9.48 4.74 -0.57
CA ILE A 8 8.26 3.91 -0.56
C ILE A 8 8.65 2.47 -0.13
N GLY A 9 7.87 1.88 0.77
CA GLY A 9 8.13 0.58 1.40
C GLY A 9 9.13 0.62 2.57
N GLN A 10 9.73 1.77 2.88
CA GLN A 10 10.62 1.91 4.03
C GLN A 10 9.84 1.73 5.34
N ILE A 11 10.38 0.89 6.22
CA ILE A 11 9.84 0.67 7.56
C ILE A 11 10.57 1.60 8.53
N ILE A 12 9.81 2.39 9.27
CA ILE A 12 10.33 3.29 10.33
C ILE A 12 9.56 3.10 11.64
N LYS A 13 10.06 3.72 12.71
CA LYS A 13 9.40 3.73 14.02
C LYS A 13 8.57 4.99 14.20
N ASN A 14 7.66 4.94 15.18
CA ASN A 14 6.78 6.08 15.49
C ASN A 14 7.56 7.35 15.86
N ALA A 15 8.71 7.20 16.53
CA ALA A 15 9.58 8.32 16.89
C ALA A 15 10.12 9.03 15.64
N ASP A 16 10.53 8.28 14.62
CA ASP A 16 11.01 8.82 13.36
C ASP A 16 9.91 9.62 12.63
N ILE A 17 8.66 9.14 12.66
CA ILE A 17 7.53 9.88 12.08
C ILE A 17 7.35 11.24 12.78
N VAL A 18 7.37 11.24 14.11
CA VAL A 18 7.23 12.48 14.90
C VAL A 18 8.38 13.44 14.59
N GLU A 19 9.61 12.92 14.48
CA GLU A 19 10.77 13.73 14.19
C GLU A 19 10.76 14.29 12.76
N ILE A 20 10.45 13.48 11.75
CA ILE A 20 10.46 13.89 10.34
C ILE A 20 9.31 14.85 10.05
N PHE A 21 8.09 14.50 10.45
CA PHE A 21 6.89 15.26 10.09
C PHE A 21 6.55 16.35 11.10
N LYS A 22 7.16 16.37 12.29
CA LYS A 22 6.85 17.30 13.38
C LYS A 22 5.35 17.26 13.75
N CYS A 23 4.75 16.07 13.74
CA CYS A 23 3.34 15.85 14.07
C CYS A 23 3.18 15.22 15.46
N GLY A 24 1.93 15.05 15.93
CA GLY A 24 1.65 14.30 17.16
C GLY A 24 2.13 12.85 17.10
N ASN A 25 2.26 12.21 18.26
CA ASN A 25 2.79 10.84 18.40
C ASN A 25 1.72 9.74 18.38
N MET A 26 0.44 10.10 18.39
CA MET A 26 -0.71 9.18 18.49
C MET A 26 -1.83 9.60 17.53
N GLY A 27 -2.77 8.67 17.30
CA GLY A 27 -3.90 8.85 16.39
C GLY A 27 -3.63 8.33 14.97
N GLY A 28 -4.70 8.17 14.21
CA GLY A 28 -4.66 7.79 12.79
C GLY A 28 -4.36 8.98 11.88
N MET A 29 -4.92 10.15 12.18
CA MET A 29 -4.64 11.39 11.47
C MET A 29 -3.78 12.33 12.32
N ARG A 30 -2.63 12.77 11.80
CA ARG A 30 -1.66 13.55 12.56
C ARG A 30 -1.21 14.76 11.75
N ARG A 31 -1.84 15.90 12.00
CA ARG A 31 -1.54 17.16 11.33
C ARG A 31 -0.28 17.80 11.90
N SER A 32 0.60 18.28 11.04
CA SER A 32 1.68 19.21 11.40
C SER A 32 1.55 20.52 10.65
N ARG A 33 1.40 21.62 11.37
CA ARG A 33 1.46 22.97 10.78
C ARG A 33 2.88 23.37 10.40
N THR A 34 3.90 22.82 11.07
CA THR A 34 5.31 23.14 10.85
C THR A 34 5.80 22.66 9.48
N THR A 35 5.49 21.42 9.12
CA THR A 35 5.87 20.84 7.81
C THR A 35 4.80 21.01 6.75
N ASN A 36 3.66 21.60 7.13
CA ASN A 36 2.45 21.66 6.32
C ASN A 36 2.00 20.28 5.76
N THR A 37 2.11 19.23 6.58
CA THR A 37 1.69 17.86 6.21
C THR A 37 0.57 17.29 7.09
N LEU A 38 -0.14 16.30 6.55
CA LEU A 38 -1.03 15.41 7.31
C LEU A 38 -0.53 13.98 7.16
N VAL A 39 -0.16 13.35 8.27
CA VAL A 39 0.20 11.92 8.28
C VAL A 39 -1.05 11.10 8.57
N ILE A 40 -1.34 10.14 7.69
CA ILE A 40 -2.37 9.13 7.82
C ILE A 40 -1.70 7.81 8.21
N VAL A 41 -2.20 7.18 9.26
CA VAL A 41 -1.77 5.87 9.74
C VAL A 41 -2.97 4.94 9.70
N SER A 42 -2.89 3.93 8.84
CA SER A 42 -3.79 2.79 8.83
C SER A 42 -3.15 1.65 9.62
N ASP A 43 -3.70 1.34 10.80
CA ASP A 43 -3.08 0.43 11.77
C ASP A 43 -3.94 -0.81 12.01
N TYR A 44 -3.60 -1.88 11.30
CA TYR A 44 -4.32 -3.14 11.33
C TYR A 44 -4.02 -3.97 12.58
N THR A 45 -3.09 -3.52 13.43
CA THR A 45 -2.82 -4.17 14.72
C THR A 45 -3.80 -3.75 15.80
N LYS A 46 -4.63 -2.73 15.51
CA LYS A 46 -5.68 -2.21 16.38
C LYS A 46 -7.05 -2.70 15.90
N GLY A 47 -7.84 -3.26 16.81
CA GLY A 47 -9.08 -3.94 16.45
C GLY A 47 -10.32 -3.06 16.33
N LEU A 48 -10.20 -1.73 16.24
CA LEU A 48 -11.38 -0.84 16.19
C LEU A 48 -11.82 -0.53 14.76
N TYR A 49 -10.88 -0.34 13.84
CA TYR A 49 -11.15 -0.06 12.43
C TYR A 49 -10.10 -0.74 11.56
N HIS A 50 -10.55 -1.43 10.51
CA HIS A 50 -9.66 -1.88 9.46
C HIS A 50 -10.11 -1.21 8.16
N ASP A 51 -9.30 -0.25 7.74
CA ASP A 51 -9.45 0.39 6.45
C ASP A 51 -9.32 -0.67 5.36
N LYS A 52 -10.07 -0.50 4.27
CA LYS A 52 -10.21 -1.56 3.26
C LYS A 52 -9.62 -1.10 1.95
N TRP A 53 -8.72 -1.88 1.39
CA TRP A 53 -8.25 -1.68 0.03
C TRP A 53 -9.25 -2.32 -0.93
N ILE A 54 -9.89 -1.53 -1.79
CA ILE A 54 -10.85 -2.01 -2.78
C ILE A 54 -10.41 -1.48 -4.14
N GLY A 55 -10.09 -2.35 -5.09
CA GLY A 55 -9.68 -1.92 -6.43
C GLY A 55 -8.44 -1.02 -6.45
N GLY A 56 -7.52 -1.21 -5.50
CA GLY A 56 -6.32 -0.37 -5.37
C GLY A 56 -6.54 0.99 -4.70
N VAL A 57 -7.74 1.25 -4.16
CA VAL A 57 -8.07 2.44 -3.36
C VAL A 57 -8.22 2.05 -1.90
N LEU A 58 -7.59 2.79 -0.99
CA LEU A 58 -7.80 2.62 0.44
C LEU A 58 -9.00 3.44 0.88
N HIS A 59 -10.01 2.77 1.41
CA HIS A 59 -11.18 3.40 2.02
C HIS A 59 -10.86 3.64 3.50
N TYR A 60 -10.27 4.82 3.77
CA TYR A 60 -9.79 5.21 5.09
C TYR A 60 -10.90 5.76 5.97
N THR A 61 -11.00 5.30 7.21
CA THR A 61 -12.02 5.75 8.15
C THR A 61 -11.61 7.07 8.82
N GLY A 62 -12.51 8.05 8.84
CA GLY A 62 -12.33 9.36 9.44
C GLY A 62 -11.99 9.31 10.93
N MET A 63 -11.52 10.44 11.48
CA MET A 63 -11.26 10.57 12.91
C MET A 63 -12.54 10.80 13.73
N GLY A 64 -12.45 10.50 15.03
CA GLY A 64 -13.55 10.53 15.99
C GLY A 64 -14.09 9.13 16.23
N LYS A 65 -13.99 8.60 17.45
CA LYS A 65 -14.28 7.20 17.79
C LYS A 65 -15.66 6.93 18.38
N SER A 66 -16.35 8.00 18.78
CA SER A 66 -17.63 7.95 19.50
C SER A 66 -18.57 8.98 18.89
N GLY A 67 -19.84 8.62 18.78
CA GLY A 67 -20.83 9.43 18.08
C GLY A 67 -20.59 9.50 16.56
N ASP A 68 -21.55 10.13 15.89
CA ASP A 68 -21.46 10.38 14.45
C ASP A 68 -20.29 11.33 14.15
N GLN A 69 -19.51 10.99 13.13
CA GLN A 69 -18.41 11.84 12.69
C GLN A 69 -18.93 13.06 11.93
N ASP A 70 -18.23 14.17 12.13
CA ASP A 70 -18.39 15.39 11.36
C ASP A 70 -17.21 15.54 10.38
N ILE A 71 -17.51 15.75 9.10
CA ILE A 71 -16.50 15.97 8.06
C ILE A 71 -15.79 17.31 8.21
N HIS A 72 -16.45 18.30 8.81
CA HIS A 72 -15.88 19.62 9.04
C HIS A 72 -15.10 19.70 10.37
N TRP A 73 -15.05 18.61 11.13
CA TRP A 73 -14.36 18.59 12.41
C TRP A 73 -12.90 18.15 12.26
N ALA A 74 -12.00 18.96 12.84
CA ALA A 74 -10.59 18.65 13.01
C ALA A 74 -9.88 18.20 11.71
N GLN A 75 -9.26 17.02 11.69
CA GLN A 75 -8.46 16.55 10.55
C GLN A 75 -9.32 15.93 9.45
N ASN A 76 -10.59 15.59 9.71
CA ASN A 76 -11.52 15.21 8.66
C ASN A 76 -11.66 16.35 7.65
N ALA A 77 -11.78 17.60 8.12
CA ALA A 77 -11.85 18.78 7.26
C ALA A 77 -10.57 18.93 6.44
N THR A 78 -9.41 18.76 7.09
CA THR A 78 -8.12 18.87 6.37
C THR A 78 -7.97 17.81 5.28
N LEU A 79 -8.40 16.56 5.54
CA LEU A 79 -8.33 15.51 4.53
C LEU A 79 -9.38 15.73 3.43
N ALA A 80 -10.62 16.09 3.77
CA ALA A 80 -11.69 16.36 2.80
C ALA A 80 -11.32 17.45 1.78
N GLU A 81 -10.51 18.42 2.20
CA GLU A 81 -10.09 19.57 1.40
C GLU A 81 -8.68 19.41 0.83
N SER A 82 -8.05 18.23 0.95
CA SER A 82 -6.63 18.02 0.63
C SER A 82 -6.26 18.36 -0.82
N ASP A 83 -7.23 18.30 -1.73
CA ASP A 83 -7.02 18.57 -3.14
C ASP A 83 -6.73 20.06 -3.42
N TYR A 84 -7.12 20.96 -2.52
CA TYR A 84 -7.00 22.41 -2.73
C TYR A 84 -6.50 23.21 -1.53
N ASN A 85 -6.40 22.63 -0.32
CA ASN A 85 -5.90 23.33 0.86
C ASN A 85 -4.36 23.40 0.95
N GLY A 86 -3.64 22.79 0.00
CA GLY A 86 -2.18 22.82 -0.09
C GLY A 86 -1.45 21.97 0.96
N VAL A 87 -2.15 21.09 1.68
CA VAL A 87 -1.56 20.18 2.67
C VAL A 87 -1.09 18.91 1.99
N ASP A 88 0.18 18.54 2.22
CA ASP A 88 0.71 17.27 1.71
C ASP A 88 0.29 16.12 2.63
N VAL A 89 -0.42 15.13 2.08
CA VAL A 89 -0.91 13.98 2.84
C VAL A 89 -0.03 12.76 2.59
N HIS A 90 0.45 12.12 3.64
CA HIS A 90 1.35 10.96 3.59
C HIS A 90 0.73 9.75 4.29
N LEU A 91 0.81 8.58 3.67
CA LEU A 91 0.24 7.34 4.21
C LEU A 91 1.32 6.44 4.79
N PHE A 92 1.02 5.89 5.96
CA PHE A 92 1.72 4.78 6.59
C PHE A 92 0.76 3.65 6.89
N GLU A 93 1.17 2.41 6.63
CA GLU A 93 0.45 1.22 7.05
C GLU A 93 1.23 0.46 8.12
N VAL A 94 0.51 -0.05 9.13
CA VAL A 94 1.05 -0.85 10.23
C VAL A 94 0.42 -2.23 10.19
N ILE A 95 1.16 -3.20 9.67
CA ILE A 95 0.79 -4.63 9.65
C ILE A 95 1.32 -5.32 10.89
N ASP A 96 2.56 -4.99 11.27
CA ASP A 96 3.26 -5.51 12.43
C ASP A 96 3.44 -4.38 13.46
N ALA A 97 3.10 -4.66 14.72
CA ALA A 97 2.97 -3.60 15.72
C ALA A 97 4.31 -2.87 15.95
N GLY A 98 4.32 -1.56 15.70
CA GLY A 98 5.51 -0.72 15.81
C GLY A 98 6.36 -0.64 14.54
N GLU A 99 5.90 -1.22 13.43
CA GLU A 99 6.52 -1.13 12.11
C GLU A 99 5.63 -0.32 11.17
N TYR A 100 6.05 0.91 10.86
CA TYR A 100 5.30 1.82 10.02
C TYR A 100 5.90 1.80 8.62
N ILE A 101 5.17 1.21 7.68
CA ILE A 101 5.59 1.11 6.28
C ILE A 101 5.15 2.38 5.57
N TYR A 102 6.08 3.14 5.00
CA TYR A 102 5.77 4.35 4.25
C TYR A 102 5.20 4.01 2.86
N CYS A 103 3.95 4.40 2.58
CA CYS A 103 3.26 4.11 1.32
C CYS A 103 3.37 5.26 0.30
N GLY A 104 3.95 6.40 0.69
CA GLY A 104 4.09 7.57 -0.19
C GLY A 104 3.12 8.71 0.15
N ARG A 105 3.16 9.75 -0.69
CA ARG A 105 2.14 10.82 -0.69
C ARG A 105 0.86 10.25 -1.28
N ILE A 106 -0.30 10.73 -0.82
CA ILE A 106 -1.60 10.28 -1.33
C ILE A 106 -2.40 11.43 -1.93
N GLU A 107 -3.45 11.07 -2.65
CA GLU A 107 -4.52 11.96 -3.10
C GLU A 107 -5.88 11.36 -2.74
N LEU A 108 -6.92 12.20 -2.66
CA LEU A 108 -8.31 11.74 -2.67
C LEU A 108 -8.68 11.35 -4.10
N VAL A 109 -9.22 10.14 -4.28
CA VAL A 109 -9.61 9.65 -5.61
C VAL A 109 -11.08 9.90 -5.93
N SER A 110 -11.89 10.13 -4.90
CA SER A 110 -13.30 10.46 -5.02
C SER A 110 -13.76 11.23 -3.79
N LYS A 111 -14.99 11.77 -3.85
CA LYS A 111 -15.60 12.46 -2.73
C LYS A 111 -15.70 11.53 -1.51
N PRO A 112 -15.39 12.02 -0.29
CA PRO A 112 -15.70 11.30 0.93
C PRO A 112 -17.19 10.97 1.01
N TYR A 113 -17.52 9.82 1.60
CA TYR A 113 -18.89 9.34 1.75
C TYR A 113 -19.10 8.80 3.16
N THR A 114 -20.35 8.53 3.54
CA THR A 114 -20.66 8.04 4.89
C THR A 114 -20.90 6.54 4.90
N ASP A 115 -20.46 5.88 5.97
CA ASP A 115 -20.74 4.47 6.26
C ASP A 115 -21.20 4.31 7.72
N VAL A 116 -21.65 3.11 8.09
CA VAL A 116 -22.04 2.76 9.47
C VAL A 116 -21.07 1.73 10.03
N GLN A 117 -20.35 2.11 11.08
CA GLN A 117 -19.38 1.26 11.75
C GLN A 117 -19.56 1.32 13.27
N PRO A 118 -19.18 0.28 14.03
CA PRO A 118 -19.21 0.34 15.49
C PRO A 118 -18.21 1.38 16.02
N GLY A 119 -18.60 2.14 17.03
CA GLY A 119 -17.72 2.98 17.82
C GLY A 119 -16.90 2.21 18.85
N GLU A 120 -16.13 2.94 19.64
CA GLU A 120 -15.37 2.38 20.77
C GLU A 120 -16.28 1.81 21.88
N ASP A 121 -17.54 2.25 21.91
CA ASP A 121 -18.61 1.72 22.77
C ASP A 121 -19.33 0.50 22.17
N GLY A 122 -18.96 0.08 20.95
CA GLY A 122 -19.59 -1.02 20.22
C GLY A 122 -20.91 -0.66 19.54
N ASN A 123 -21.40 0.58 19.69
CA ASN A 123 -22.63 1.02 19.05
C ASN A 123 -22.37 1.51 17.63
N ASN A 124 -23.28 1.20 16.71
CA ASN A 124 -23.21 1.69 15.35
C ASN A 124 -23.31 3.23 15.33
N ARG A 125 -22.43 3.86 14.56
CA ARG A 125 -22.40 5.31 14.35
C ARG A 125 -22.06 5.61 12.90
N LYS A 126 -22.40 6.82 12.45
CA LYS A 126 -21.99 7.32 11.14
C LYS A 126 -20.50 7.66 11.15
N VAL A 127 -19.78 7.14 10.18
CA VAL A 127 -18.38 7.47 9.93
C VAL A 127 -18.23 8.08 8.54
N TRP A 128 -17.19 8.89 8.37
CA TRP A 128 -16.76 9.39 7.06
C TRP A 128 -15.66 8.49 6.52
N MET A 129 -15.85 8.02 5.28
CA MET A 129 -14.88 7.24 4.54
C MET A 129 -14.18 8.14 3.51
N PHE A 130 -12.85 8.05 3.48
CA PHE A 130 -11.98 8.83 2.61
C PHE A 130 -11.28 7.89 1.61
N PRO A 131 -11.74 7.87 0.35
CA PRO A 131 -11.10 7.06 -0.69
C PRO A 131 -9.78 7.72 -1.09
N ILE A 132 -8.66 7.11 -0.69
CA ILE A 132 -7.31 7.63 -0.93
C ILE A 132 -6.44 6.62 -1.69
N ARG A 133 -5.48 7.12 -2.47
CA ARG A 133 -4.45 6.27 -3.09
C ARG A 133 -3.07 6.92 -3.06
N PRO A 134 -1.98 6.14 -2.96
CA PRO A 134 -0.63 6.63 -3.18
C PRO A 134 -0.38 7.19 -4.57
N VAL A 135 0.45 8.23 -4.64
CA VAL A 135 0.95 8.83 -5.87
C VAL A 135 2.48 8.97 -5.76
N PRO A 136 3.27 8.22 -6.57
CA PRO A 136 2.82 7.24 -7.55
C PRO A 136 2.18 6.00 -6.91
N ASP A 137 1.39 5.29 -7.69
CA ASP A 137 0.92 3.95 -7.34
C ASP A 137 2.13 3.03 -7.07
N ASN A 138 1.94 2.06 -6.17
CA ASN A 138 3.01 1.19 -5.70
C ASN A 138 2.51 -0.17 -5.17
N ASP A 139 3.45 -1.09 -5.03
CA ASP A 139 3.26 -2.49 -4.63
C ASP A 139 3.67 -2.75 -3.17
N VAL A 140 3.65 -1.72 -2.33
CA VAL A 140 3.93 -1.85 -0.89
C VAL A 140 3.05 -2.96 -0.31
N LYS A 141 3.63 -3.80 0.56
CA LYS A 141 2.92 -4.89 1.22
C LYS A 141 1.67 -4.37 1.92
N LYS A 142 0.51 -4.89 1.53
CA LYS A 142 -0.81 -4.61 2.12
C LYS A 142 -1.28 -5.81 2.95
N PRO A 143 -2.16 -5.61 3.95
CA PRO A 143 -2.70 -6.71 4.73
C PRO A 143 -3.75 -7.47 3.93
N GLN A 144 -3.38 -8.61 3.33
CA GLN A 144 -4.21 -9.33 2.34
C GLN A 144 -5.66 -9.58 2.75
N MET A 145 -5.92 -9.80 4.03
CA MET A 145 -7.28 -9.93 4.59
C MET A 145 -8.20 -8.76 4.21
N PHE A 146 -7.67 -7.53 4.19
CA PHE A 146 -8.41 -6.29 3.94
C PHE A 146 -8.17 -5.75 2.52
N VAL A 147 -7.61 -6.56 1.63
CA VAL A 147 -7.41 -6.20 0.22
C VAL A 147 -8.41 -6.95 -0.64
N PHE A 148 -9.23 -6.21 -1.38
CA PHE A 148 -10.27 -6.69 -2.28
C PHE A 148 -9.99 -6.22 -3.70
N LYS A 149 -10.24 -7.10 -4.67
CA LYS A 149 -9.98 -6.82 -6.09
C LYS A 149 -10.87 -5.69 -6.61
N ASP A 150 -12.13 -5.69 -6.19
CA ASP A 150 -13.19 -4.77 -6.62
C ASP A 150 -14.31 -4.77 -5.58
N MET A 151 -15.36 -3.97 -5.82
CA MET A 151 -16.51 -3.90 -4.92
C MET A 151 -17.28 -5.22 -4.84
N ASP A 152 -17.35 -6.00 -5.92
CA ASP A 152 -18.01 -7.31 -5.91
C ASP A 152 -17.26 -8.30 -4.99
N ASP A 153 -15.93 -8.33 -5.04
CA ASP A 153 -15.11 -9.12 -4.10
C ASP A 153 -15.30 -8.67 -2.65
N TYR A 154 -15.38 -7.35 -2.41
CA TYR A 154 -15.68 -6.82 -1.08
C TYR A 154 -17.07 -7.24 -0.59
N GLU A 155 -18.11 -7.18 -1.43
CA GLU A 155 -19.46 -7.56 -1.03
C GLU A 155 -19.60 -9.06 -0.73
N ASN A 156 -18.83 -9.90 -1.42
CA ASN A 156 -18.87 -11.36 -1.29
C ASN A 156 -18.16 -11.88 -0.03
N ARG A 157 -16.99 -11.31 0.34
CA ARG A 157 -16.20 -11.81 1.49
C ARG A 157 -15.75 -10.75 2.50
N GLY A 158 -15.91 -9.47 2.18
CA GLY A 158 -15.45 -8.36 3.04
C GLY A 158 -16.42 -7.99 4.16
N LYS A 159 -17.71 -8.32 4.04
CA LYS A 159 -18.74 -7.90 5.03
C LYS A 159 -18.47 -8.38 6.46
N ASN A 160 -17.86 -9.56 6.61
CA ASN A 160 -17.57 -10.16 7.92
C ASN A 160 -16.09 -10.12 8.31
N VAL A 161 -15.23 -9.48 7.50
CA VAL A 161 -13.77 -9.54 7.65
C VAL A 161 -13.31 -9.01 9.01
N ASP A 162 -13.95 -7.93 9.48
CA ASP A 162 -13.64 -7.30 10.76
C ASP A 162 -13.94 -8.26 11.93
N ALA A 163 -15.10 -8.91 11.91
CA ALA A 163 -15.50 -9.88 12.93
C ALA A 163 -14.62 -11.14 12.92
N GLU A 164 -14.21 -11.61 11.73
CA GLU A 164 -13.28 -12.72 11.60
C GLU A 164 -11.90 -12.39 12.16
N TYR A 165 -11.38 -11.20 11.87
CA TYR A 165 -10.11 -10.73 12.44
C TYR A 165 -10.16 -10.64 13.96
N THR A 166 -11.21 -10.05 14.54
CA THR A 166 -11.38 -9.98 16.00
C THR A 166 -11.37 -11.37 16.63
N LYS A 167 -12.05 -12.35 16.02
CA LYS A 167 -12.04 -13.75 16.47
C LYS A 167 -10.64 -14.36 16.41
N MET A 168 -9.91 -14.19 15.29
CA MET A 168 -8.54 -14.69 15.15
C MET A 168 -7.60 -14.09 16.21
N MET A 169 -7.67 -12.79 16.45
CA MET A 169 -6.85 -12.09 17.44
C MET A 169 -7.17 -12.51 18.88
N ALA A 170 -8.44 -12.76 19.20
CA ALA A 170 -8.85 -13.28 20.51
C ALA A 170 -8.31 -14.69 20.78
N VAL A 171 -8.30 -15.56 19.75
CA VAL A 171 -7.72 -16.91 19.84
C VAL A 171 -6.21 -16.86 20.04
N ALA A 172 -5.50 -15.98 19.31
CA ALA A 172 -4.06 -15.79 19.45
C ALA A 172 -3.66 -15.33 20.86
N LYS A 173 -4.44 -14.45 21.49
CA LYS A 173 -4.22 -14.00 22.88
C LYS A 173 -4.39 -15.12 23.92
N LYS A 174 -5.31 -16.07 23.71
CA LYS A 174 -5.57 -17.17 24.65
C LYS A 174 -4.48 -18.25 24.70
N LYS A 175 -3.66 -18.39 23.65
CA LYS A 175 -2.65 -19.48 23.55
C LYS A 175 -1.30 -19.17 24.18
N GLY A 176 -1.08 -17.99 24.80
CA GLY A 176 0.13 -17.67 25.57
C GLY A 176 1.46 -17.84 24.81
N THR A 177 1.42 -17.94 23.49
CA THR A 177 2.59 -18.18 22.63
C THR A 177 3.15 -16.81 22.24
N LYS A 178 4.48 -16.68 22.09
CA LYS A 178 5.07 -15.55 21.35
C LYS A 178 4.24 -15.35 20.08
N LYS A 179 3.92 -14.08 19.77
CA LYS A 179 3.08 -13.68 18.63
C LYS A 179 3.37 -14.60 17.45
N PRO A 180 2.37 -15.28 16.87
CA PRO A 180 2.64 -16.03 15.67
C PRO A 180 3.15 -15.02 14.65
N VAL A 181 4.40 -15.19 14.21
CA VAL A 181 4.70 -14.91 12.81
C VAL A 181 3.66 -15.73 12.07
N PHE A 182 2.76 -15.06 11.37
CA PHE A 182 1.72 -15.73 10.61
C PHE A 182 2.43 -16.56 9.54
N VAL A 183 2.66 -17.84 9.85
CA VAL A 183 2.92 -18.85 8.84
C VAL A 183 1.59 -18.95 8.11
N ALA A 184 1.58 -18.42 6.89
CA ALA A 184 0.40 -18.45 6.04
C ALA A 184 -0.24 -19.84 6.08
N PRO A 185 -1.58 -19.96 6.11
CA PRO A 185 -2.22 -21.15 5.58
C PRO A 185 -1.58 -21.41 4.22
N ILE A 186 -1.26 -22.66 3.94
CA ILE A 186 -0.93 -23.10 2.59
C ILE A 186 -2.22 -22.86 1.79
N VAL A 187 -2.38 -21.63 1.30
CA VAL A 187 -3.08 -21.36 0.06
C VAL A 187 -2.48 -22.40 -0.88
N PRO A 188 -3.28 -23.27 -1.53
CA PRO A 188 -2.76 -24.07 -2.63
C PRO A 188 -2.04 -23.05 -3.49
N LYS A 189 -0.70 -23.17 -3.53
CA LYS A 189 0.18 -22.29 -4.28
C LYS A 189 -0.59 -22.02 -5.57
N PRO A 190 -0.95 -20.76 -5.91
CA PRO A 190 -1.47 -20.51 -7.25
C PRO A 190 -0.47 -21.23 -8.12
N GLU A 191 -0.93 -22.24 -8.88
CA GLU A 191 -0.03 -23.09 -9.68
C GLU A 191 1.02 -22.16 -10.22
N PRO A 192 2.32 -22.38 -9.91
CA PRO A 192 3.34 -21.40 -10.19
C PRO A 192 3.11 -20.98 -11.62
N LYS A 193 2.65 -19.73 -11.83
CA LYS A 193 2.55 -19.18 -13.18
C LYS A 193 3.90 -19.49 -13.75
N PRO A 194 3.98 -20.27 -14.85
CA PRO A 194 5.25 -20.82 -15.31
C PRO A 194 6.22 -19.65 -15.35
N GLN A 195 7.18 -19.66 -14.42
CA GLN A 195 8.21 -18.62 -14.40
C GLN A 195 8.89 -18.82 -15.74
N ILE A 196 8.79 -17.83 -16.62
CA ILE A 196 9.44 -17.91 -17.91
C ILE A 196 10.93 -17.89 -17.59
N GLU A 197 11.52 -19.08 -17.48
CA GLU A 197 12.96 -19.24 -17.42
C GLU A 197 13.52 -18.62 -18.69
N ILE A 198 14.34 -17.59 -18.50
CA ILE A 198 15.01 -16.92 -19.60
C ILE A 198 15.91 -17.99 -20.24
N PRO A 199 15.69 -18.35 -21.52
CA PRO A 199 16.49 -19.40 -22.14
C PRO A 199 17.97 -19.01 -22.09
N ALA A 200 18.82 -19.83 -21.48
CA ALA A 200 20.22 -19.47 -21.23
C ALA A 200 21.02 -19.22 -22.52
N ASP A 201 20.53 -19.74 -23.65
CA ASP A 201 21.07 -19.57 -25.01
C ASP A 201 20.84 -18.17 -25.60
N ILE A 202 20.08 -17.29 -24.93
CA ILE A 202 19.92 -15.92 -25.42
C ILE A 202 21.12 -15.01 -25.12
N VAL A 203 22.01 -15.40 -24.21
CA VAL A 203 23.23 -14.63 -23.93
C VAL A 203 24.11 -14.63 -25.18
N GLY A 204 24.45 -13.44 -25.65
CA GLY A 204 25.22 -13.24 -26.87
C GLY A 204 24.37 -13.00 -28.12
N ARG A 205 23.04 -13.16 -28.06
CA ARG A 205 22.15 -12.85 -29.19
C ARG A 205 21.98 -11.35 -29.39
N GLN A 206 21.78 -10.96 -30.64
CA GLN A 206 21.41 -9.59 -31.00
C GLN A 206 19.91 -9.40 -30.84
N VAL A 207 19.54 -8.22 -30.34
CA VAL A 207 18.17 -7.83 -30.07
C VAL A 207 17.93 -6.39 -30.51
N LYS A 208 16.69 -6.09 -30.87
CA LYS A 208 16.23 -4.74 -31.18
C LYS A 208 15.18 -4.32 -30.16
N HIS A 209 15.45 -3.24 -29.44
CA HIS A 209 14.50 -2.65 -28.51
C HIS A 209 13.80 -1.44 -29.14
N LYS A 210 12.49 -1.33 -28.94
CA LYS A 210 11.64 -0.28 -29.54
C LYS A 210 12.16 1.15 -29.29
N ALA A 211 12.69 1.42 -28.10
CA ALA A 211 13.21 2.74 -27.71
C ALA A 211 14.75 2.85 -27.78
N PHE A 212 15.48 1.74 -27.68
CA PHE A 212 16.94 1.75 -27.45
C PHE A 212 17.73 1.25 -28.67
N GLY A 213 17.05 0.76 -29.71
CA GLY A 213 17.67 0.31 -30.94
C GLY A 213 18.33 -1.06 -30.79
N LEU A 214 19.38 -1.30 -31.57
CA LEU A 214 20.13 -2.55 -31.59
C LEU A 214 21.00 -2.70 -30.34
N GLY A 215 21.04 -3.91 -29.81
CA GLY A 215 21.90 -4.27 -28.70
C GLY A 215 22.18 -5.76 -28.65
N LYS A 216 23.10 -6.15 -27.78
CA LYS A 216 23.50 -7.54 -27.55
C LYS A 216 23.26 -7.92 -26.09
N ILE A 217 22.63 -9.06 -25.85
CA ILE A 217 22.45 -9.56 -24.49
C ILE A 217 23.82 -10.03 -23.98
N THR A 218 24.27 -9.49 -22.85
CA THR A 218 25.60 -9.78 -22.27
C THR A 218 25.51 -10.69 -21.05
N ALA A 219 24.40 -10.68 -20.32
CA ALA A 219 24.19 -11.53 -19.15
C ALA A 219 22.71 -11.68 -18.85
N ILE A 220 22.38 -12.72 -18.09
CA ILE A 220 21.06 -12.93 -17.47
C ILE A 220 21.28 -12.86 -15.96
N GLU A 221 20.47 -12.05 -15.28
CA GLU A 221 20.50 -11.92 -13.83
C GLU A 221 19.09 -12.14 -13.28
N GLY A 222 18.82 -13.35 -12.80
CA GLY A 222 17.50 -13.74 -12.31
C GLY A 222 16.46 -13.66 -13.43
N THR A 223 15.47 -12.77 -13.28
CA THR A 223 14.39 -12.51 -14.25
C THR A 223 14.68 -11.33 -15.18
N THR A 224 15.90 -10.80 -15.14
CA THR A 224 16.32 -9.65 -15.95
C THR A 224 17.41 -10.03 -16.95
N ILE A 225 17.38 -9.40 -18.13
CA ILE A 225 18.46 -9.44 -19.10
C ILE A 225 19.28 -8.16 -19.02
N VAL A 226 20.59 -8.31 -19.17
CA VAL A 226 21.54 -7.22 -19.33
C VAL A 226 21.84 -7.09 -20.82
N VAL A 227 21.52 -5.94 -21.40
CA VAL A 227 21.70 -5.68 -22.83
C VAL A 227 22.63 -4.49 -23.02
N GLN A 228 23.69 -4.69 -23.79
CA GLN A 228 24.55 -3.62 -24.27
C GLN A 228 23.98 -3.08 -25.57
N PHE A 229 23.38 -1.89 -25.54
CA PHE A 229 22.87 -1.21 -26.74
C PHE A 229 23.94 -0.33 -27.38
N ASP A 230 23.96 -0.28 -28.71
CA ASP A 230 24.97 0.45 -29.48
C ASP A 230 24.95 1.97 -29.19
N LYS A 231 23.75 2.53 -28.96
CA LYS A 231 23.55 3.98 -28.80
C LYS A 231 23.45 4.45 -27.36
N VAL A 232 22.92 3.61 -26.46
CA VAL A 232 22.55 4.01 -25.09
C VAL A 232 23.30 3.26 -24.00
N GLY A 233 24.25 2.39 -24.39
CA GLY A 233 25.08 1.63 -23.47
C GLY A 233 24.33 0.50 -22.77
N LEU A 234 24.87 0.07 -21.63
CA LEU A 234 24.38 -1.08 -20.86
C LEU A 234 23.04 -0.75 -20.16
N LYS A 235 22.05 -1.61 -20.32
CA LYS A 235 20.74 -1.52 -19.67
C LYS A 235 20.31 -2.86 -19.11
N LYS A 236 19.76 -2.82 -17.89
CA LYS A 236 19.06 -3.96 -17.26
C LYS A 236 17.57 -3.82 -17.50
N MET A 237 16.92 -4.90 -17.90
CA MET A 237 15.48 -4.91 -18.18
C MET A 237 14.86 -6.26 -17.85
N GLY A 238 13.63 -6.25 -17.32
CA GLY A 238 12.88 -7.47 -17.03
C GLY A 238 12.52 -8.19 -18.32
N TYR A 239 12.92 -9.47 -18.44
CA TYR A 239 12.75 -10.25 -19.67
C TYR A 239 11.28 -10.46 -20.01
N GLU A 240 10.51 -10.97 -19.03
CA GLU A 240 9.07 -11.21 -19.17
C GLU A 240 8.32 -9.94 -19.58
N PHE A 241 8.57 -8.83 -18.88
CA PHE A 241 7.97 -7.53 -19.21
C PHE A 241 8.32 -7.08 -20.64
N CYS A 242 9.58 -7.25 -21.07
CA CYS A 242 9.99 -6.89 -22.42
C CYS A 242 9.32 -7.75 -23.50
N MET A 243 9.13 -9.05 -23.24
CA MET A 243 8.46 -9.97 -24.16
C MET A 243 6.94 -9.77 -24.20
N GLU A 244 6.28 -9.63 -23.05
CA GLU A 244 4.84 -9.38 -22.95
C GLU A 244 4.42 -8.06 -23.62
N LYS A 245 5.19 -6.99 -23.37
CA LYS A 245 4.94 -5.67 -23.95
C LYS A 245 5.50 -5.51 -25.36
N LYS A 246 6.09 -6.57 -25.94
CA LYS A 246 6.71 -6.58 -27.27
C LYS A 246 7.69 -5.42 -27.45
N LEU A 247 8.50 -5.16 -26.43
CA LEU A 247 9.49 -4.09 -26.42
C LEU A 247 10.81 -4.51 -27.03
N LEU A 248 11.08 -5.82 -27.08
CA LEU A 248 12.35 -6.40 -27.47
C LEU A 248 12.12 -7.55 -28.47
N GLU A 249 12.82 -7.50 -29.60
CA GLU A 249 12.75 -8.49 -30.67
C GLU A 249 14.13 -9.11 -30.90
N PHE A 250 14.19 -10.44 -31.07
CA PHE A 250 15.43 -11.15 -31.40
C PHE A 250 15.71 -11.06 -32.90
N ILE A 251 16.98 -10.83 -33.24
CA ILE A 251 17.50 -10.84 -34.61
C ILE A 251 18.25 -12.15 -34.86
#